data_AF-A0A2V6YEA8-F1
#
_entry.id   AF-A0A2V6YEA8-F1
#
_cell.length_a   1.000
_cell.length_b   1.000
_cell.length_c   1.000
_cell.angle_alpha   90.00
_cell.angle_beta   90.00
_cell.angle_gamma   90.00
#
_symmetry.space_group_name_H-M   'P 1'
#
loop_
_entity.id
_entity.type
_entity.pdbx_description
1 polymer ?
#
loop_
_entity_poly.entity_id
_entity_poly.type
_entity_poly.pdbx_seq_one_letter_code
_entity_poly.pdbx_strand_id
1 'polypeptide(L)'
;MRHTDSSVWLTLLCLLGALRVGVFAAALPPFHPVDEAFHYDLVVKYARGHVPVRLTAEPLDPVTRETIVLFGTGISSPRPDSILLHRSPEYLTPRSPDGVPPPVWTAPPAIRAAAVPWGIQDWDRLNYEAVEPPLYYVAAGAWHRLGIALGFAGARLFYWTRFLNALLEVALVAVAAGAARLALTEAPMLAVGVALFVALVPRGSFYGVSNDALAPLTGGLAFYALLRLTRASAPSVKLSIGAGALVAAALLTKGTAIAMLLVLLVVLVARRPWASRAEAIGALATLASVGIPVLAWQSLYWIAGEPSGSTQKAMALGWTPKGLDELWSHPIFGPAFFTAFLRELLATFWRGELVWHLAPIGWPRLDLLYAGSTVVCLAAAVARRPRWAHVGVWSSSIAVLGTIALLALLSVRFDFGTRTQYPSPSSPFFVAGRLLFGVFVPIAVLYVSGLARILRGDRRAVVALTVLLLVLTGAEATTTPGIFGSAYNWFHLP
;
A
#
# COMPACT_ATOMS: atom_id res chain seq x y z
N MET A 1 24.40 22.85 -10.92
CA MET A 1 24.03 21.61 -11.63
C MET A 1 23.26 22.01 -12.87
N ARG A 2 23.75 21.65 -14.06
CA ARG A 2 23.10 22.02 -15.32
C ARG A 2 21.79 21.24 -15.45
N HIS A 3 20.81 21.78 -16.17
CA HIS A 3 19.47 21.17 -16.34
C HIS A 3 19.53 19.71 -16.84
N THR A 4 20.60 19.33 -17.54
CA THR A 4 20.89 17.99 -18.06
C THR A 4 21.25 16.96 -16.97
N ASP A 5 22.03 17.34 -15.95
CA ASP A 5 22.44 16.43 -14.87
C ASP A 5 21.26 16.03 -13.98
N SER A 6 20.23 16.88 -13.94
CA SER A 6 19.05 16.70 -13.12
C SER A 6 18.11 15.61 -13.63
N SER A 7 18.26 15.19 -14.89
CA SER A 7 17.43 14.15 -15.51
C SER A 7 18.01 12.75 -15.33
N VAL A 8 19.34 12.60 -15.40
CA VAL A 8 19.99 11.28 -15.45
C VAL A 8 19.76 10.48 -14.16
N TRP A 9 20.00 11.08 -13.00
CA TRP A 9 19.82 10.38 -11.73
C TRP A 9 18.37 9.95 -11.51
N LEU A 10 17.40 10.77 -11.94
CA LEU A 10 15.99 10.45 -11.77
C LEU A 10 15.60 9.28 -12.65
N THR A 11 16.02 9.28 -13.92
CA THR A 11 15.83 8.14 -14.82
C THR A 11 16.44 6.86 -14.26
N LEU A 12 17.66 6.92 -13.72
CA LEU A 12 18.32 5.76 -13.11
C LEU A 12 17.54 5.23 -11.90
N LEU A 13 17.05 6.10 -11.00
CA LEU A 13 16.25 5.67 -9.87
C LEU A 13 14.89 5.11 -10.28
N CYS A 14 14.24 5.68 -11.30
CA CYS A 14 13.01 5.13 -11.85
C CYS A 14 13.23 3.72 -12.43
N LEU A 15 14.30 3.53 -13.21
CA LEU A 15 14.65 2.22 -13.77
C LEU A 15 15.00 1.21 -12.68
N LEU A 16 15.75 1.63 -11.66
CA LEU A 16 16.11 0.77 -10.52
C LEU A 16 14.88 0.34 -9.72
N GLY A 17 13.98 1.28 -9.41
CA GLY A 17 12.70 0.98 -8.74
C GLY A 17 11.82 0.04 -9.57
N ALA A 18 11.67 0.33 -10.86
CA ALA A 18 10.89 -0.51 -11.79
C ALA A 18 11.44 -1.93 -11.91
N LEU A 19 12.76 -2.07 -12.08
CA LEU A 19 13.44 -3.36 -12.16
C LEU A 19 13.20 -4.15 -10.89
N ARG A 20 13.41 -3.54 -9.72
CA ARG A 20 13.20 -4.18 -8.43
C ARG A 20 11.76 -4.65 -8.26
N VAL A 21 10.79 -3.77 -8.47
CA VAL A 21 9.36 -4.13 -8.36
C VAL A 21 8.99 -5.22 -9.36
N GLY A 22 9.43 -5.12 -10.61
CA GLY A 22 9.16 -6.12 -11.64
C GLY A 22 9.75 -7.50 -11.31
N VAL A 23 11.00 -7.53 -10.84
CA VAL A 23 11.67 -8.78 -10.44
C VAL A 23 10.95 -9.45 -9.27
N PHE A 24 10.60 -8.72 -8.21
CA PHE A 24 9.88 -9.30 -7.07
C PHE A 24 8.43 -9.66 -7.39
N ALA A 25 7.75 -8.86 -8.23
CA ALA A 25 6.42 -9.17 -8.73
C ALA A 25 6.39 -10.49 -9.52
N ALA A 26 7.44 -10.78 -10.30
CA ALA A 26 7.63 -12.04 -11.01
C ALA A 26 8.03 -13.20 -10.08
N ALA A 27 8.90 -12.93 -9.09
CA ALA A 27 9.47 -13.96 -8.23
C ALA A 27 8.50 -14.47 -7.16
N LEU A 28 7.63 -13.62 -6.62
CA LEU A 28 6.70 -14.04 -5.57
C LEU A 28 5.66 -15.03 -6.11
N PRO A 29 5.41 -16.17 -5.46
CA PRO A 29 4.30 -17.07 -5.79
C PRO A 29 2.94 -16.34 -5.77
N PRO A 30 1.95 -16.79 -6.56
CA PRO A 30 0.61 -16.23 -6.57
C PRO A 30 -0.08 -16.33 -5.21
N PHE A 31 -0.89 -15.32 -4.93
CA PHE A 31 -1.75 -15.17 -3.75
C PHE A 31 -0.99 -15.20 -2.42
N HIS A 32 -0.16 -14.17 -2.23
CA HIS A 32 0.48 -13.90 -0.95
C HIS A 32 -0.58 -13.61 0.13
N PRO A 33 -0.28 -13.80 1.43
CA PRO A 33 -1.28 -13.89 2.50
C PRO A 33 -1.85 -12.54 2.94
N VAL A 34 -1.63 -11.50 2.14
CA VAL A 34 -2.11 -10.13 2.41
C VAL A 34 -3.23 -9.83 1.42
N ASP A 35 -4.27 -10.66 1.50
CA ASP A 35 -5.55 -10.53 0.79
C ASP A 35 -5.48 -10.49 -0.75
N GLU A 36 -4.35 -10.91 -1.35
CA GLU A 36 -4.13 -10.76 -2.79
C GLU A 36 -5.16 -11.49 -3.65
N ALA A 37 -5.65 -12.66 -3.20
CA ALA A 37 -6.70 -13.40 -3.90
C ALA A 37 -8.00 -12.58 -4.03
N PHE A 38 -8.37 -11.88 -2.96
CA PHE A 38 -9.58 -11.05 -2.89
C PHE A 38 -9.44 -9.78 -3.72
N HIS A 39 -8.25 -9.18 -3.73
CA HIS A 39 -7.95 -8.05 -4.61
C HIS A 39 -7.88 -8.43 -6.08
N TYR A 40 -7.30 -9.58 -6.43
CA TYR A 40 -7.28 -10.09 -7.80
C TYR A 40 -8.68 -10.38 -8.33
N ASP A 41 -9.55 -10.95 -7.48
CA ASP A 41 -10.96 -11.13 -7.82
C ASP A 41 -11.65 -9.82 -8.23
N LEU A 42 -11.37 -8.74 -7.50
CA LEU A 42 -11.91 -7.43 -7.86
C LEU A 42 -11.37 -6.93 -9.19
N VAL A 43 -10.09 -7.15 -9.48
CA VAL A 43 -9.52 -6.80 -10.79
C VAL A 43 -10.27 -7.54 -11.91
N VAL A 44 -10.53 -8.85 -11.74
CA VAL A 44 -11.30 -9.65 -12.71
C VAL A 44 -12.73 -9.11 -12.88
N LYS A 45 -13.41 -8.78 -11.77
CA LYS A 45 -14.76 -8.19 -11.79
C LYS A 45 -14.80 -6.83 -12.50
N TYR A 46 -13.88 -5.92 -12.18
CA TYR A 46 -13.80 -4.61 -12.83
C TYR A 46 -13.40 -4.72 -14.31
N ALA A 47 -12.58 -5.71 -14.68
CA ALA A 47 -12.23 -5.97 -16.07
C ALA A 47 -13.44 -6.34 -16.95
N ARG A 48 -14.52 -6.88 -16.37
CA ARG A 48 -15.79 -7.11 -17.08
C ARG A 48 -16.85 -6.02 -16.87
N GLY A 49 -16.51 -4.94 -16.17
CA GLY A 49 -17.44 -3.85 -15.86
C GLY A 49 -18.37 -4.12 -14.67
N HIS A 50 -18.08 -5.11 -13.83
CA HIS A 50 -18.83 -5.37 -12.60
C HIS A 50 -18.26 -4.56 -11.44
N VAL A 51 -19.10 -3.71 -10.83
CA VAL A 51 -18.73 -2.86 -9.69
C VAL A 51 -19.51 -3.35 -8.46
N PRO A 52 -18.86 -3.97 -7.47
CA PRO A 52 -19.52 -4.48 -6.28
C PRO A 52 -20.05 -3.37 -5.37
N VAL A 53 -21.20 -3.62 -4.74
CA VAL A 53 -21.83 -2.67 -3.80
C VAL A 53 -22.29 -3.35 -2.49
N ARG A 54 -22.66 -4.64 -2.54
CA ARG A 54 -23.09 -5.40 -1.36
C ARG A 54 -22.27 -6.66 -1.18
N LEU A 55 -21.53 -6.76 -0.08
CA LEU A 55 -20.62 -7.87 0.19
C LEU A 55 -21.33 -9.24 0.20
N THR A 56 -22.57 -9.29 0.69
CA THR A 56 -23.39 -10.52 0.75
C THR A 56 -23.73 -11.10 -0.62
N ALA A 57 -23.60 -10.32 -1.69
CA ALA A 57 -23.88 -10.73 -3.07
C ALA A 57 -22.60 -10.93 -3.89
N GLU A 58 -21.43 -10.96 -3.24
CA GLU A 58 -20.13 -10.89 -3.92
C GLU A 58 -19.27 -12.11 -3.63
N PRO A 59 -19.67 -13.30 -4.08
CA PRO A 59 -18.78 -14.45 -4.05
C PRO A 59 -17.57 -14.20 -4.97
N LEU A 60 -16.46 -14.90 -4.72
CA LEU A 60 -15.30 -14.91 -5.62
C LEU A 60 -15.76 -15.37 -7.02
N ASP A 61 -15.20 -14.79 -8.07
CA ASP A 61 -15.51 -15.16 -9.44
C ASP A 61 -15.00 -16.58 -9.77
N PRO A 62 -15.75 -17.39 -10.54
CA PRO A 62 -15.31 -18.74 -10.92
C PRO A 62 -13.91 -18.77 -11.55
N VAL A 63 -13.58 -17.79 -12.39
CA VAL A 63 -12.24 -17.69 -13.03
C VAL A 63 -11.16 -17.43 -12.00
N THR A 64 -11.44 -16.57 -11.01
CA THR A 64 -10.54 -16.30 -9.89
C THR A 64 -10.30 -17.56 -9.07
N ARG A 65 -11.37 -18.29 -8.70
CA ARG A 65 -11.27 -19.53 -7.92
C ARG A 65 -10.44 -20.58 -8.65
N GLU A 66 -10.70 -20.80 -9.94
CA GLU A 66 -9.92 -21.72 -10.75
C GLU A 66 -8.44 -21.32 -10.79
N THR A 67 -8.15 -20.03 -10.96
CA THR A 67 -6.78 -19.49 -10.94
C THR A 67 -6.09 -19.76 -9.59
N ILE A 68 -6.79 -19.54 -8.47
CA ILE A 68 -6.28 -19.83 -7.12
C ILE A 68 -5.96 -21.31 -6.95
N VAL A 69 -6.86 -22.19 -7.41
CA VAL A 69 -6.67 -23.64 -7.27
C VAL A 69 -5.50 -24.12 -8.13
N LEU A 70 -5.43 -23.70 -9.40
CA LEU A 70 -4.38 -24.15 -10.31
C LEU A 70 -2.99 -23.63 -9.92
N PHE A 71 -2.89 -22.36 -9.51
CA PHE A 71 -1.61 -21.66 -9.41
C PHE A 71 -1.25 -21.20 -8.00
N GLY A 72 -2.17 -21.20 -7.04
CA GLY A 72 -1.92 -20.81 -5.64
C GLY A 72 -2.06 -21.96 -4.64
N THR A 73 -2.42 -23.16 -5.11
CA THR A 73 -2.66 -24.32 -4.25
C THR A 73 -1.65 -25.42 -4.58
N GLY A 74 -1.07 -26.00 -3.53
CA GLY A 74 -0.20 -27.15 -3.64
C GLY A 74 -0.90 -28.46 -3.41
N ILE A 75 -0.40 -29.49 -4.06
CA ILE A 75 -0.93 -30.83 -3.96
C ILE A 75 0.09 -31.76 -3.31
N SER A 76 -0.33 -32.40 -2.22
CA SER A 76 0.40 -33.53 -1.66
C SER A 76 -0.44 -34.79 -1.78
N SER A 77 0.22 -35.92 -2.01
CA SER A 77 -0.37 -37.25 -1.93
C SER A 77 0.13 -37.92 -0.64
N PRO A 78 -0.58 -37.80 0.50
CA PRO A 78 -0.18 -38.52 1.69
C PRO A 78 -0.49 -40.02 1.57
N ARG A 79 -1.39 -40.41 0.63
CA ARG A 79 -1.84 -41.79 0.41
C ARG A 79 -2.30 -42.00 -1.05
N PRO A 80 -2.39 -43.27 -1.53
CA PRO A 80 -2.92 -43.61 -2.85
C PRO A 80 -4.39 -43.21 -3.08
N ASP A 81 -5.14 -42.92 -2.02
CA ASP A 81 -6.59 -42.66 -2.01
C ASP A 81 -6.98 -41.23 -1.60
N SER A 82 -6.03 -40.32 -1.32
CA SER A 82 -6.35 -38.95 -0.88
C SER A 82 -5.40 -37.88 -1.41
N ILE A 83 -5.99 -36.71 -1.71
CA ILE A 83 -5.30 -35.49 -2.13
C ILE A 83 -5.44 -34.48 -1.00
N LEU A 84 -4.31 -34.00 -0.44
CA LEU A 84 -4.32 -32.84 0.46
C LEU A 84 -3.90 -31.60 -0.30
N LEU A 85 -4.75 -30.58 -0.25
CA LEU A 85 -4.51 -29.27 -0.84
C LEU A 85 -3.96 -28.29 0.21
N HIS A 86 -2.84 -27.64 -0.13
CA HIS A 86 -2.16 -26.65 0.71
C HIS A 86 -2.32 -25.28 0.08
N ARG A 87 -2.93 -24.33 0.80
CA ARG A 87 -3.12 -22.97 0.29
C ARG A 87 -1.85 -22.16 0.48
N SER A 88 -1.39 -21.50 -0.58
CA SER A 88 -0.22 -20.62 -0.52
C SER A 88 0.95 -21.29 0.22
N PRO A 89 1.37 -22.51 -0.18
CA PRO A 89 2.20 -23.39 0.66
C PRO A 89 3.57 -22.78 1.00
N GLU A 90 4.09 -21.89 0.16
CA GLU A 90 5.33 -21.16 0.45
C GLU A 90 5.17 -20.07 1.52
N TYR A 91 3.95 -19.62 1.78
CA TYR A 91 3.65 -18.56 2.72
C TYR A 91 3.12 -19.10 4.04
N LEU A 92 2.14 -20.02 3.98
CA LEU A 92 1.29 -20.40 5.10
C LEU A 92 1.57 -21.79 5.68
N THR A 93 2.44 -22.57 5.03
CA THR A 93 2.86 -23.87 5.55
C THR A 93 4.24 -23.76 6.18
N PRO A 94 4.45 -24.31 7.39
CA PRO A 94 5.79 -24.47 7.96
C PRO A 94 6.71 -25.21 6.99
N ARG A 95 8.01 -24.94 7.05
CA ARG A 95 8.97 -25.62 6.20
C ARG A 95 8.97 -27.13 6.51
N SER A 96 8.52 -27.93 5.55
CA SER A 96 8.49 -29.40 5.66
C SER A 96 9.82 -30.02 5.21
N PRO A 97 10.28 -31.12 5.83
CA PRO A 97 11.37 -31.94 5.30
C PRO A 97 11.09 -32.47 3.89
N ASP A 98 9.82 -32.74 3.59
CA ASP A 98 9.36 -33.25 2.29
C ASP A 98 9.32 -32.18 1.18
N GLY A 99 9.68 -30.93 1.52
CA GLY A 99 9.66 -29.79 0.61
C GLY A 99 8.30 -29.12 0.50
N VAL A 100 8.20 -28.17 -0.44
CA VAL A 100 6.93 -27.48 -0.76
C VAL A 100 6.14 -28.37 -1.71
N PRO A 101 4.87 -28.69 -1.41
CA PRO A 101 4.00 -29.41 -2.34
C PRO A 101 3.98 -28.72 -3.71
N PRO A 102 4.07 -29.45 -4.84
CA PRO A 102 4.06 -28.84 -6.16
C PRO A 102 2.68 -28.22 -6.48
N PRO A 103 2.62 -27.23 -7.38
CA PRO A 103 1.37 -26.58 -7.74
C PRO A 103 0.45 -27.50 -8.53
N VAL A 104 -0.87 -27.37 -8.35
CA VAL A 104 -1.88 -28.22 -9.02
C VAL A 104 -1.75 -28.21 -10.54
N TRP A 105 -1.32 -27.10 -11.16
CA TRP A 105 -1.13 -27.04 -12.61
C TRP A 105 -0.05 -28.01 -13.14
N THR A 106 0.92 -28.42 -12.30
CA THR A 106 1.94 -29.43 -12.66
C THR A 106 1.48 -30.87 -12.47
N ALA A 107 0.33 -31.08 -11.82
CA ALA A 107 -0.16 -32.42 -11.50
C ALA A 107 -0.59 -33.18 -12.77
N PRO A 108 -0.53 -34.54 -12.74
CA PRO A 108 -1.10 -35.39 -13.78
C PRO A 108 -2.57 -35.03 -14.09
N PRO A 109 -3.04 -35.14 -15.34
CA PRO A 109 -4.39 -34.74 -15.73
C PRO A 109 -5.51 -35.30 -14.87
N ALA A 110 -5.44 -36.59 -14.48
CA ALA A 110 -6.44 -37.22 -13.63
C ALA A 110 -6.50 -36.61 -12.22
N ILE A 111 -5.35 -36.30 -11.64
CA ILE A 111 -5.24 -35.66 -10.32
C ILE A 111 -5.77 -34.22 -10.38
N ARG A 112 -5.39 -33.47 -11.42
CA ARG A 112 -5.89 -32.11 -11.64
C ARG A 112 -7.41 -32.07 -11.85
N ALA A 113 -7.96 -33.03 -12.61
CA ALA A 113 -9.40 -33.16 -12.83
C ALA A 113 -10.16 -33.45 -11.52
N ALA A 114 -9.55 -34.13 -10.56
CA ALA A 114 -10.12 -34.36 -9.24
C ALA A 114 -9.97 -33.14 -8.30
N ALA A 115 -8.80 -32.47 -8.34
CA ALA A 115 -8.48 -31.37 -7.42
C ALA A 115 -9.23 -30.07 -7.73
N VAL A 116 -9.43 -29.74 -9.01
CA VAL A 116 -9.99 -28.45 -9.41
C VAL A 116 -11.43 -28.24 -8.92
N PRO A 117 -12.39 -29.17 -9.13
CA PRO A 117 -13.75 -28.99 -8.65
C PRO A 117 -13.84 -28.84 -7.12
N TRP A 118 -13.08 -29.67 -6.40
CA TRP A 118 -13.00 -29.60 -4.93
C TRP A 118 -12.46 -28.25 -4.46
N GLY A 119 -11.36 -27.78 -5.06
CA GLY A 119 -10.75 -26.51 -4.69
C GLY A 119 -11.65 -25.32 -5.02
N ILE A 120 -12.38 -25.36 -6.14
CA ILE A 120 -13.33 -24.30 -6.52
C ILE A 120 -14.47 -24.20 -5.49
N GLN A 121 -14.95 -25.33 -4.99
CA GLN A 121 -15.97 -25.36 -3.94
C GLN A 121 -15.43 -24.81 -2.60
N ASP A 122 -14.19 -25.15 -2.23
CA ASP A 122 -13.54 -24.66 -1.01
C ASP A 122 -13.29 -23.13 -1.04
N TRP A 123 -13.08 -22.59 -2.24
CA TRP A 123 -12.98 -21.16 -2.52
C TRP A 123 -14.32 -20.49 -2.88
N ASP A 124 -15.46 -21.17 -2.73
CA ASP A 124 -16.78 -20.54 -2.84
C ASP A 124 -17.07 -19.69 -1.60
N ARG A 125 -16.40 -18.54 -1.55
CA ARG A 125 -16.40 -17.61 -0.41
C ARG A 125 -16.82 -16.24 -0.86
N LEU A 126 -17.40 -15.48 0.05
CA LEU A 126 -17.62 -14.05 -0.16
C LEU A 126 -16.27 -13.32 -0.18
N ASN A 127 -16.16 -12.37 -1.09
CA ASN A 127 -15.02 -11.47 -1.17
C ASN A 127 -15.24 -10.28 -0.23
N TYR A 128 -14.61 -10.31 0.94
CA TYR A 128 -14.73 -9.23 1.93
C TYR A 128 -14.02 -7.93 1.53
N GLU A 129 -13.14 -7.99 0.51
CA GLU A 129 -12.52 -6.80 -0.08
C GLU A 129 -13.44 -6.12 -1.11
N ALA A 130 -14.60 -6.71 -1.47
CA ALA A 130 -15.42 -6.26 -2.59
C ALA A 130 -15.85 -4.78 -2.51
N VAL A 131 -15.92 -4.25 -1.30
CA VAL A 131 -16.37 -2.89 -0.99
C VAL A 131 -15.21 -1.89 -0.78
N GLU A 132 -13.99 -2.26 -1.17
CA GLU A 132 -12.84 -1.36 -1.18
C GLU A 132 -13.02 -0.21 -2.20
N PRO A 133 -12.32 0.93 -2.00
CA PRO A 133 -12.38 2.05 -2.93
C PRO A 133 -11.96 1.67 -4.36
N PRO A 134 -12.59 2.26 -5.40
CA PRO A 134 -12.65 1.66 -6.74
C PRO A 134 -11.40 1.91 -7.60
N LEU A 135 -10.62 2.95 -7.30
CA LEU A 135 -9.71 3.53 -8.29
C LEU A 135 -8.61 2.55 -8.74
N TYR A 136 -8.07 1.78 -7.80
CA TYR A 136 -7.09 0.74 -8.13
C TYR A 136 -7.70 -0.32 -9.05
N TYR A 137 -8.90 -0.81 -8.74
CA TYR A 137 -9.53 -1.89 -9.49
C TYR A 137 -9.98 -1.45 -10.88
N VAL A 138 -10.36 -0.18 -11.06
CA VAL A 138 -10.59 0.40 -12.40
C VAL A 138 -9.30 0.37 -13.23
N ALA A 139 -8.18 0.87 -12.66
CA ALA A 139 -6.91 0.93 -13.37
C ALA A 139 -6.32 -0.46 -13.65
N ALA A 140 -6.26 -1.32 -12.64
CA ALA A 140 -5.78 -2.70 -12.75
C ALA A 140 -6.71 -3.55 -13.62
N GLY A 141 -8.03 -3.34 -13.57
CA GLY A 141 -9.00 -4.00 -14.45
C GLY A 141 -8.79 -3.63 -15.92
N ALA A 142 -8.55 -2.35 -16.23
CA ALA A 142 -8.20 -1.92 -17.58
C ALA A 142 -6.88 -2.54 -18.07
N TRP A 143 -5.87 -2.59 -17.21
CA TRP A 143 -4.59 -3.25 -17.51
C TRP A 143 -4.74 -4.76 -17.72
N HIS A 144 -5.56 -5.42 -16.91
CA HIS A 144 -5.90 -6.83 -17.03
C HIS A 144 -6.61 -7.12 -18.36
N ARG A 145 -7.59 -6.30 -18.76
CA ARG A 145 -8.25 -6.40 -20.08
C ARG A 145 -7.26 -6.24 -21.23
N LEU A 146 -6.31 -5.33 -21.13
CA LEU A 146 -5.23 -5.20 -22.11
C LEU A 146 -4.43 -6.51 -22.20
N GLY A 147 -4.14 -7.14 -21.06
CA GLY A 147 -3.48 -8.44 -21.02
C GLY A 147 -4.25 -9.53 -21.77
N ILE A 148 -5.57 -9.61 -21.55
CA ILE A 148 -6.46 -10.52 -22.29
C ILE A 148 -6.41 -10.22 -23.80
N ALA A 149 -6.49 -8.94 -24.18
CA ALA A 149 -6.44 -8.53 -25.59
C ALA A 149 -5.10 -8.87 -26.26
N LEU A 150 -4.01 -8.95 -25.48
CA LEU A 150 -2.68 -9.40 -25.93
C LEU A 150 -2.52 -10.94 -25.90
N GLY A 151 -3.56 -11.69 -25.52
CA GLY A 151 -3.56 -13.15 -25.50
C GLY A 151 -3.01 -13.79 -24.23
N PHE A 152 -2.80 -13.03 -23.15
CA PHE A 152 -2.42 -13.61 -21.86
C PHE A 152 -3.63 -14.29 -21.19
N ALA A 153 -3.39 -15.45 -20.58
CA ALA A 153 -4.39 -16.23 -19.83
C ALA A 153 -3.76 -16.91 -18.60
N GLY A 154 -4.60 -17.41 -17.68
CA GLY A 154 -4.18 -18.16 -16.49
C GLY A 154 -3.16 -17.41 -15.64
N ALA A 155 -2.12 -18.11 -15.16
CA ALA A 155 -1.04 -17.49 -14.38
C ALA A 155 -0.32 -16.38 -15.13
N ARG A 156 -0.15 -16.50 -16.45
CA ARG A 156 0.54 -15.45 -17.21
C ARG A 156 -0.23 -14.12 -17.15
N LEU A 157 -1.56 -14.18 -17.19
CA LEU A 157 -2.42 -13.01 -17.03
C LEU A 157 -2.42 -12.46 -15.59
N PHE A 158 -2.35 -13.33 -14.59
CA PHE A 158 -2.20 -12.93 -13.19
C PHE A 158 -0.91 -12.11 -12.98
N TYR A 159 0.24 -12.59 -13.44
CA TYR A 159 1.50 -11.86 -13.33
C TYR A 159 1.56 -10.62 -14.20
N TRP A 160 0.98 -10.67 -15.41
CA TRP A 160 0.77 -9.46 -16.22
C TRP A 160 0.09 -8.37 -15.38
N THR A 161 -0.94 -8.74 -14.61
CA THR A 161 -1.65 -7.81 -13.71
C THR A 161 -0.69 -7.18 -12.69
N ARG A 162 0.20 -7.96 -12.06
CA ARG A 162 1.21 -7.43 -11.12
C ARG A 162 2.23 -6.49 -11.77
N PHE A 163 2.58 -6.70 -13.06
CA PHE A 163 3.56 -5.87 -13.75
C PHE A 163 3.13 -4.41 -13.93
N LEU A 164 1.85 -4.09 -13.75
CA LEU A 164 1.40 -2.70 -13.60
C LEU A 164 2.19 -1.96 -12.52
N ASN A 165 2.54 -2.63 -11.42
CA ASN A 165 3.19 -2.02 -10.27
C ASN A 165 4.58 -1.45 -10.60
N ALA A 166 5.29 -2.03 -11.58
CA ALA A 166 6.56 -1.47 -12.05
C ALA A 166 6.38 -0.10 -12.71
N LEU A 167 5.28 0.11 -13.45
CA LEU A 167 4.94 1.40 -14.05
C LEU A 167 4.50 2.40 -12.98
N LEU A 168 3.73 1.95 -11.98
CA LEU A 168 3.33 2.77 -10.85
C LEU A 168 4.54 3.25 -10.05
N GLU A 169 5.56 2.41 -9.90
CA GLU A 169 6.81 2.75 -9.22
C GLU A 169 7.59 3.86 -9.93
N VAL A 170 7.70 3.79 -11.27
CA VAL A 170 8.34 4.86 -12.07
C VAL A 170 7.66 6.20 -11.81
N ALA A 171 6.32 6.22 -11.86
CA ALA A 171 5.56 7.43 -11.61
C ALA A 171 5.74 7.92 -10.16
N LEU A 172 5.74 7.01 -9.19
CA LEU A 172 5.91 7.32 -7.78
C LEU A 172 7.26 7.97 -7.48
N VAL A 173 8.36 7.43 -8.03
CA VAL A 173 9.71 7.99 -7.84
C VAL A 173 9.79 9.41 -8.42
N ALA A 174 9.20 9.65 -9.60
CA ALA A 174 9.13 10.97 -10.21
C ALA A 174 8.31 11.97 -9.37
N VAL A 175 7.15 11.53 -8.88
CA VAL A 175 6.28 12.32 -8.00
C VAL A 175 6.97 12.65 -6.68
N ALA A 176 7.68 11.69 -6.08
CA ALA A 176 8.43 11.88 -4.85
C ALA A 176 9.53 12.93 -5.03
N ALA A 177 10.29 12.87 -6.12
CA ALA A 177 11.29 13.89 -6.46
C ALA A 177 10.64 15.28 -6.64
N GLY A 178 9.52 15.36 -7.36
CA GLY A 178 8.78 16.61 -7.57
C GLY A 178 8.24 17.20 -6.26
N ALA A 179 7.61 16.37 -5.43
CA ALA A 179 7.09 16.75 -4.12
C ALA A 179 8.21 17.22 -3.18
N ALA A 180 9.35 16.53 -3.17
CA ALA A 180 10.51 16.92 -2.36
C ALA A 180 11.07 18.28 -2.79
N ARG A 181 11.15 18.59 -4.09
CA ARG A 181 11.57 19.92 -4.57
C ARG A 181 10.62 21.02 -4.13
N LEU A 182 9.32 20.74 -4.03
CA LEU A 182 8.33 21.67 -3.50
C LEU A 182 8.33 21.74 -1.98
N ALA A 183 8.71 20.68 -1.26
CA ALA A 183 8.71 20.65 0.19
C ALA A 183 10.00 21.23 0.81
N LEU A 184 11.15 21.00 0.16
CA LEU A 184 12.51 21.24 0.65
C LEU A 184 13.26 22.23 -0.26
N THR A 185 12.72 23.43 -0.46
CA THR A 185 13.22 24.38 -1.48
C THR A 185 14.64 24.88 -1.26
N GLU A 186 15.15 24.84 -0.03
CA GLU A 186 16.49 25.29 0.30
C GLU A 186 17.56 24.19 0.11
N ALA A 187 17.14 22.95 -0.15
CA ALA A 187 17.98 21.77 -0.06
C ALA A 187 17.70 20.81 -1.24
N PRO A 188 18.02 21.19 -2.49
CA PRO A 188 17.67 20.41 -3.68
C PRO A 188 18.29 19.01 -3.70
N MET A 189 19.43 18.82 -3.04
CA MET A 189 20.07 17.50 -2.87
C MET A 189 19.17 16.53 -2.11
N LEU A 190 18.35 17.01 -1.17
CA LEU A 190 17.45 16.14 -0.41
C LEU A 190 16.32 15.56 -1.28
N ALA A 191 16.00 16.16 -2.43
CA ALA A 191 15.08 15.56 -3.39
C ALA A 191 15.63 14.25 -3.99
N VAL A 192 16.96 14.14 -4.16
CA VAL A 192 17.62 12.88 -4.53
C VAL A 192 17.46 11.87 -3.41
N GLY A 193 17.68 12.27 -2.16
CA GLY A 193 17.48 11.40 -0.99
C GLY A 193 16.05 10.87 -0.87
N VAL A 194 15.05 11.72 -1.11
CA VAL A 194 13.63 11.31 -1.07
C VAL A 194 13.29 10.34 -2.19
N ALA A 195 13.74 10.60 -3.42
CA ALA A 195 13.53 9.68 -4.54
C ALA A 195 14.25 8.34 -4.33
N LEU A 196 15.47 8.38 -3.78
CA LEU A 196 16.27 7.21 -3.45
C LEU A 196 15.57 6.35 -2.38
N PHE A 197 15.05 6.99 -1.32
CA PHE A 197 14.24 6.33 -0.29
C PHE A 197 13.06 5.59 -0.92
N VAL A 198 12.28 6.28 -1.74
CA VAL A 198 11.09 5.71 -2.38
C VAL A 198 11.44 4.52 -3.27
N ALA A 199 12.48 4.65 -4.11
CA ALA A 199 12.88 3.59 -5.05
C ALA A 199 13.36 2.30 -4.36
N LEU A 200 14.01 2.41 -3.18
CA LEU A 200 14.75 1.29 -2.58
C LEU A 200 14.16 0.70 -1.30
N VAL A 201 13.24 1.38 -0.61
CA VAL A 201 12.62 0.81 0.60
C VAL A 201 11.79 -0.44 0.26
N PRO A 202 12.00 -1.60 0.93
CA PRO A 202 11.17 -2.80 0.83
C PRO A 202 9.70 -2.58 1.11
N ARG A 203 8.86 -3.06 0.19
CA ARG A 203 7.41 -2.91 0.23
C ARG A 203 6.76 -4.20 -0.29
N GLY A 204 6.74 -5.23 0.56
CA GLY A 204 6.26 -6.56 0.17
C GLY A 204 4.89 -6.56 -0.53
N SER A 205 3.87 -5.88 0.03
CA SER A 205 2.53 -5.85 -0.59
C SER A 205 2.46 -5.04 -1.90
N PHE A 206 3.47 -4.21 -2.19
CA PHE A 206 3.58 -3.48 -3.46
C PHE A 206 3.95 -4.42 -4.63
N TYR A 207 4.43 -5.63 -4.36
CA TYR A 207 4.78 -6.59 -5.41
C TYR A 207 3.59 -7.45 -5.87
N GLY A 208 2.47 -7.40 -5.15
CA GLY A 208 1.26 -8.16 -5.48
C GLY A 208 0.10 -7.33 -6.01
N VAL A 209 -1.02 -7.99 -6.26
CA VAL A 209 -2.26 -7.36 -6.70
C VAL A 209 -3.00 -6.82 -5.47
N SER A 210 -2.93 -5.51 -5.21
CA SER A 210 -3.66 -4.84 -4.13
C SER A 210 -3.73 -3.33 -4.36
N ASN A 211 -4.74 -2.66 -3.78
CA ASN A 211 -4.82 -1.19 -3.78
C ASN A 211 -3.64 -0.52 -3.04
N ASP A 212 -2.87 -1.28 -2.26
CA ASP A 212 -1.55 -0.91 -1.75
C ASP A 212 -0.56 -0.47 -2.81
N ALA A 213 -0.62 -1.04 -4.02
CA ALA A 213 0.29 -0.70 -5.10
C ALA A 213 0.05 0.71 -5.66
N LEU A 214 -1.20 1.18 -5.64
CA LEU A 214 -1.56 2.51 -6.15
C LEU A 214 -1.56 3.59 -5.06
N ALA A 215 -1.79 3.22 -3.79
CA ALA A 215 -1.91 4.17 -2.69
C ALA A 215 -0.71 5.13 -2.51
N PRO A 216 0.56 4.70 -2.63
CA PRO A 216 1.70 5.61 -2.58
C PRO A 216 1.68 6.67 -3.68
N LEU A 217 1.29 6.28 -4.90
CA LEU A 217 1.28 7.18 -6.05
C LEU A 217 0.17 8.22 -5.91
N THR A 218 -1.05 7.80 -5.61
CA THR A 218 -2.18 8.74 -5.48
C THR A 218 -2.04 9.64 -4.25
N GLY A 219 -1.56 9.10 -3.12
CA GLY A 219 -1.18 9.90 -1.95
C GLY A 219 -0.05 10.90 -2.25
N GLY A 220 1.00 10.46 -2.97
CA GLY A 220 2.10 11.31 -3.41
C GLY A 220 1.66 12.43 -4.37
N LEU A 221 0.78 12.13 -5.33
CA LEU A 221 0.22 13.09 -6.27
C LEU A 221 -0.68 14.12 -5.57
N ALA A 222 -1.53 13.68 -4.64
CA ALA A 222 -2.34 14.56 -3.81
C ALA A 222 -1.44 15.51 -3.01
N PHE A 223 -0.43 14.97 -2.34
CA PHE A 223 0.54 15.76 -1.58
C PHE A 223 1.28 16.77 -2.46
N TYR A 224 1.81 16.33 -3.62
CA TYR A 224 2.46 17.20 -4.61
C TYR A 224 1.55 18.35 -5.07
N ALA A 225 0.30 18.06 -5.41
CA ALA A 225 -0.66 19.05 -5.89
C ALA A 225 -1.05 20.06 -4.81
N LEU A 226 -1.22 19.61 -3.56
CA LEU A 226 -1.48 20.48 -2.42
C LEU A 226 -0.29 21.40 -2.12
N LEU A 227 0.95 20.91 -2.21
CA LEU A 227 2.14 21.77 -2.10
C LEU A 227 2.20 22.78 -3.22
N ARG A 228 1.93 22.36 -4.47
CA ARG A 228 1.91 23.26 -5.63
C ARG A 228 0.84 24.34 -5.49
N LEU A 229 -0.36 23.99 -5.04
CA LEU A 229 -1.45 24.92 -4.76
C LEU A 229 -1.04 25.96 -3.71
N THR A 230 -0.40 25.51 -2.63
CA THR A 230 0.10 26.39 -1.57
C THR A 230 1.10 27.42 -2.10
N ARG A 231 2.04 26.98 -2.96
CA ARG A 231 3.16 27.83 -3.44
C ARG A 231 2.81 28.72 -4.62
N ALA A 232 1.65 28.53 -5.26
CA ALA A 232 1.21 29.41 -6.34
C ALA A 232 0.88 30.80 -5.79
N SER A 233 1.45 31.86 -6.36
CA SER A 233 1.11 33.24 -5.97
C SER A 233 -0.35 33.55 -6.29
N ALA A 234 -0.80 33.19 -7.48
CA ALA A 234 -2.18 33.27 -7.96
C ALA A 234 -2.62 31.90 -8.52
N PRO A 235 -3.22 31.02 -7.71
CA PRO A 235 -3.64 29.69 -8.16
C PRO A 235 -4.80 29.82 -9.14
N SER A 236 -4.68 29.14 -10.27
CA SER A 236 -5.80 29.04 -11.21
C SER A 236 -6.85 28.07 -10.65
N VAL A 237 -8.11 28.29 -11.02
CA VAL A 237 -9.21 27.37 -10.69
C VAL A 237 -8.91 25.94 -11.17
N LYS A 238 -8.21 25.80 -12.32
CA LYS A 238 -7.76 24.50 -12.82
C LYS A 238 -6.81 23.79 -11.85
N LEU A 239 -5.86 24.52 -11.24
CA LEU A 239 -4.95 23.96 -10.24
C LEU A 239 -5.71 23.53 -8.98
N SER A 240 -6.68 24.35 -8.54
CA SER A 240 -7.57 24.02 -7.42
C SER A 240 -8.40 22.76 -7.66
N ILE A 241 -9.06 22.66 -8.82
CA ILE A 241 -9.80 21.46 -9.22
C ILE A 241 -8.88 20.25 -9.29
N GLY A 242 -7.71 20.39 -9.90
CA GLY A 242 -6.74 19.30 -10.01
C GLY A 242 -6.23 18.82 -8.65
N ALA A 243 -5.97 19.72 -7.72
CA ALA A 243 -5.55 19.37 -6.36
C ALA A 243 -6.65 18.61 -5.61
N GLY A 244 -7.90 19.09 -5.66
CA GLY A 244 -9.02 18.41 -5.02
C GLY A 244 -9.33 17.06 -5.65
N ALA A 245 -9.30 16.96 -6.99
CA ALA A 245 -9.49 15.69 -7.70
C ALA A 245 -8.40 14.65 -7.34
N LEU A 246 -7.14 15.07 -7.14
CA LEU A 246 -6.08 14.15 -6.71
C LEU A 246 -6.21 13.71 -5.25
N VAL A 247 -6.72 14.58 -4.36
CA VAL A 247 -7.11 14.17 -3.00
C VAL A 247 -8.26 13.17 -3.05
N ALA A 248 -9.28 13.40 -3.90
CA ALA A 248 -10.35 12.43 -4.13
C ALA A 248 -9.80 11.09 -4.62
N ALA A 249 -8.87 11.12 -5.59
CA ALA A 249 -8.23 9.92 -6.13
C ALA A 249 -7.49 9.13 -5.04
N ALA A 250 -6.79 9.79 -4.11
CA ALA A 250 -6.15 9.12 -2.98
C ALA A 250 -7.17 8.42 -2.08
N LEU A 251 -8.27 9.09 -1.71
CA LEU A 251 -9.37 8.52 -0.91
C LEU A 251 -10.07 7.36 -1.62
N LEU A 252 -10.28 7.50 -2.94
CA LEU A 252 -10.88 6.48 -3.80
C LEU A 252 -9.90 5.35 -4.17
N THR A 253 -8.64 5.43 -3.73
CA THR A 253 -7.69 4.32 -3.79
C THR A 253 -7.69 3.54 -2.48
N LYS A 254 -7.60 4.26 -1.36
CA LYS A 254 -7.51 3.63 -0.04
C LYS A 254 -8.00 4.57 1.06
N GLY A 255 -8.87 4.07 1.95
CA GLY A 255 -9.48 4.88 3.01
C GLY A 255 -8.46 5.49 3.99
N THR A 256 -7.31 4.86 4.19
CA THR A 256 -6.22 5.38 5.03
C THR A 256 -5.58 6.66 4.51
N ALA A 257 -5.84 7.04 3.24
CA ALA A 257 -5.43 8.32 2.67
C ALA A 257 -6.24 9.52 3.22
N ILE A 258 -7.18 9.32 4.14
CA ILE A 258 -7.95 10.40 4.81
C ILE A 258 -7.07 11.50 5.43
N ALA A 259 -5.83 11.18 5.80
CA ALA A 259 -4.87 12.17 6.28
C ALA A 259 -4.57 13.28 5.25
N MET A 260 -4.78 13.04 3.95
CA MET A 260 -4.68 14.08 2.92
C MET A 260 -5.73 15.18 3.08
N LEU A 261 -6.88 14.91 3.72
CA LEU A 261 -7.86 15.95 4.07
C LEU A 261 -7.31 16.90 5.14
N LEU A 262 -6.50 16.41 6.07
CA LEU A 262 -5.83 17.26 7.06
C LEU A 262 -4.79 18.16 6.39
N VAL A 263 -4.04 17.62 5.43
CA VAL A 263 -3.11 18.43 4.62
C VAL A 263 -3.88 19.48 3.82
N LEU A 264 -4.99 19.10 3.19
CA LEU A 264 -5.85 20.03 2.46
C LEU A 264 -6.34 21.15 3.37
N LEU A 265 -6.81 20.84 4.58
CA LEU A 265 -7.24 21.85 5.55
C LEU A 265 -6.12 22.85 5.86
N VAL A 266 -4.90 22.37 6.11
CA VAL A 266 -3.73 23.23 6.34
C VAL A 266 -3.47 24.12 5.15
N VAL A 267 -3.53 23.58 3.94
CA VAL A 267 -3.34 24.33 2.69
C VAL A 267 -4.44 25.39 2.52
N LEU A 268 -5.71 25.07 2.76
CA LEU A 268 -6.80 26.03 2.63
C LEU A 268 -6.69 27.15 3.68
N VAL A 269 -6.43 26.83 4.95
CA VAL A 269 -6.17 27.83 5.99
C VAL A 269 -4.99 28.71 5.60
N ALA A 270 -3.95 28.09 5.04
CA ALA A 270 -2.77 28.79 4.58
C ALA A 270 -3.06 29.77 3.42
N ARG A 271 -3.90 29.37 2.47
CA ARG A 271 -4.34 30.21 1.35
C ARG A 271 -5.22 31.39 1.79
N ARG A 272 -5.85 31.31 2.97
CA ARG A 272 -6.79 32.32 3.50
C ARG A 272 -7.92 32.59 2.50
N PRO A 273 -8.87 31.67 2.30
CA PRO A 273 -9.97 31.82 1.34
C PRO A 273 -10.81 33.08 1.55
N TRP A 274 -10.82 33.63 2.77
CA TRP A 274 -11.47 34.89 3.12
C TRP A 274 -10.70 36.15 2.65
N ALA A 275 -9.47 36.03 2.15
CA ALA A 275 -8.66 37.18 1.76
C ALA A 275 -9.10 37.79 0.41
N SER A 276 -9.67 36.99 -0.50
CA SER A 276 -10.20 37.48 -1.77
C SER A 276 -11.24 36.55 -2.38
N ARG A 277 -12.07 37.08 -3.29
CA ARG A 277 -13.01 36.27 -4.07
C ARG A 277 -12.32 35.16 -4.86
N ALA A 278 -11.13 35.41 -5.39
CA ALA A 278 -10.38 34.42 -6.16
C ALA A 278 -9.94 33.23 -5.27
N GLU A 279 -9.45 33.51 -4.06
CA GLU A 279 -9.09 32.44 -3.09
C GLU A 279 -10.32 31.66 -2.63
N ALA A 280 -11.46 32.34 -2.40
CA ALA A 280 -12.72 31.68 -2.04
C ALA A 280 -13.19 30.73 -3.15
N ILE A 281 -13.19 31.17 -4.41
CA ILE A 281 -13.56 30.33 -5.56
C ILE A 281 -12.59 29.15 -5.69
N GLY A 282 -11.28 29.37 -5.54
CA GLY A 282 -10.28 28.31 -5.57
C GLY A 282 -10.51 27.26 -4.47
N ALA A 283 -10.80 27.70 -3.25
CA ALA A 283 -11.11 26.80 -2.13
C ALA A 283 -12.39 26.00 -2.38
N LEU A 284 -13.47 26.64 -2.81
CA LEU A 284 -14.73 25.96 -3.15
C LEU A 284 -14.54 24.95 -4.29
N ALA A 285 -13.80 25.31 -5.34
CA ALA A 285 -13.50 24.40 -6.44
C ALA A 285 -12.66 23.19 -5.99
N THR A 286 -11.71 23.41 -5.08
CA THR A 286 -10.92 22.33 -4.47
C THR A 286 -11.83 21.41 -3.64
N LEU A 287 -12.66 21.97 -2.75
CA LEU A 287 -13.56 21.18 -1.90
C LEU A 287 -14.61 20.42 -2.72
N ALA A 288 -15.19 21.04 -3.73
CA ALA A 288 -16.16 20.40 -4.63
C ALA A 288 -15.54 19.24 -5.41
N SER A 289 -14.31 19.42 -5.93
CA SER A 289 -13.60 18.36 -6.65
C SER A 289 -13.11 17.21 -5.76
N VAL A 290 -13.00 17.41 -4.44
CA VAL A 290 -12.86 16.32 -3.47
C VAL A 290 -14.21 15.64 -3.20
N GLY A 291 -15.19 16.45 -2.81
CA GLY A 291 -16.46 15.99 -2.27
C GLY A 291 -17.30 15.24 -3.30
N ILE A 292 -17.43 15.75 -4.52
CA ILE A 292 -18.33 15.18 -5.53
C ILE A 292 -17.95 13.72 -5.86
N PRO A 293 -16.69 13.38 -6.23
CA PRO A 293 -16.35 11.98 -6.55
C PRO A 293 -16.48 11.04 -5.35
N VAL A 294 -16.06 11.48 -4.16
CA VAL A 294 -16.12 10.66 -2.94
C VAL A 294 -17.56 10.39 -2.51
N LEU A 295 -18.42 11.43 -2.55
CA LEU A 295 -19.85 11.29 -2.23
C LEU A 295 -20.60 10.50 -3.30
N ALA A 296 -20.21 10.62 -4.59
CA ALA A 296 -20.78 9.81 -5.65
C ALA A 296 -20.44 8.32 -5.50
N TRP A 297 -19.24 7.98 -5.03
CA TRP A 297 -18.92 6.60 -4.68
C TRP A 297 -19.72 6.12 -3.47
N GLN A 298 -19.76 6.94 -2.42
CA GLN A 298 -20.48 6.61 -1.19
C GLN A 298 -21.99 6.47 -1.41
N SER A 299 -22.58 7.23 -2.34
CA SER A 299 -24.01 7.16 -2.64
C SER A 299 -24.43 5.82 -3.25
N LEU A 300 -23.53 5.09 -3.91
CA LEU A 300 -23.82 3.74 -4.40
C LEU A 300 -24.21 2.80 -3.26
N TYR A 301 -23.51 2.89 -2.12
CA TYR A 301 -23.85 2.10 -0.93
C TYR A 301 -25.19 2.52 -0.33
N TRP A 302 -25.43 3.83 -0.22
CA TRP A 302 -26.69 4.33 0.33
C TRP A 302 -27.90 3.91 -0.53
N ILE A 303 -27.76 3.95 -1.86
CA ILE A 303 -28.78 3.46 -2.81
C ILE A 303 -29.00 1.96 -2.64
N ALA A 304 -27.94 1.20 -2.33
CA ALA A 304 -28.02 -0.23 -2.04
C ALA A 304 -28.56 -0.56 -0.64
N GLY A 305 -28.88 0.44 0.19
CA GLY A 305 -29.36 0.26 1.57
C GLY A 305 -28.25 -0.02 2.59
N GLU A 306 -26.99 0.22 2.21
CA GLU A 306 -25.81 -0.04 3.04
C GLU A 306 -25.21 1.28 3.59
N PRO A 307 -24.75 1.32 4.84
CA PRO A 307 -24.22 2.55 5.44
C PRO A 307 -22.90 2.99 4.80
N SER A 308 -21.97 2.05 4.60
CA SER A 308 -20.70 2.27 3.90
C SER A 308 -20.01 0.94 3.58
N GLY A 309 -19.07 0.94 2.64
CA GLY A 309 -18.19 -0.21 2.41
C GLY A 309 -17.37 -0.59 3.65
N SER A 310 -16.81 0.38 4.37
CA SER A 310 -16.02 0.13 5.59
C SER A 310 -16.82 -0.58 6.69
N THR A 311 -18.11 -0.24 6.84
CA THR A 311 -19.00 -0.91 7.81
C THR A 311 -19.25 -2.36 7.40
N GLN A 312 -19.57 -2.61 6.13
CA GLN A 312 -19.76 -3.97 5.61
C GLN A 312 -18.50 -4.82 5.82
N LYS A 313 -17.32 -4.27 5.51
CA LYS A 313 -16.04 -4.96 5.69
C LYS A 313 -15.77 -5.26 7.17
N ALA A 314 -15.94 -4.29 8.07
CA ALA A 314 -15.77 -4.52 9.51
C ALA A 314 -16.69 -5.65 10.03
N MET A 315 -17.96 -5.66 9.61
CA MET A 315 -18.90 -6.72 9.98
C MET A 315 -18.52 -8.09 9.39
N ALA A 316 -18.07 -8.14 8.14
CA ALA A 316 -17.60 -9.37 7.51
C ALA A 316 -16.37 -9.96 8.22
N LEU A 317 -15.48 -9.10 8.70
CA LEU A 317 -14.32 -9.46 9.52
C LEU A 317 -14.70 -9.82 10.98
N GLY A 318 -15.98 -9.70 11.35
CA GLY A 318 -16.47 -10.01 12.69
C GLY A 318 -16.14 -8.95 13.74
N TRP A 319 -15.79 -7.74 13.32
CA TRP A 319 -15.48 -6.64 14.23
C TRP A 319 -16.76 -5.99 14.75
N THR A 320 -16.78 -5.66 16.03
CA THR A 320 -17.90 -4.95 16.65
C THR A 320 -17.45 -3.60 17.20
N PRO A 321 -18.23 -2.53 17.02
CA PRO A 321 -17.88 -1.23 17.57
C PRO A 321 -18.03 -1.23 19.11
N LYS A 322 -16.98 -0.81 19.83
CA LYS A 322 -16.99 -0.63 21.30
C LYS A 322 -17.85 0.54 21.78
N GLY A 323 -18.30 0.48 23.03
CA GLY A 323 -18.87 1.62 23.77
C GLY A 323 -17.82 2.71 24.05
N LEU A 324 -18.25 3.94 24.35
CA LEU A 324 -17.32 5.05 24.63
C LEU A 324 -16.53 4.86 25.94
N ASP A 325 -17.14 4.21 26.91
CA ASP A 325 -16.58 3.83 28.21
C ASP A 325 -15.50 2.74 28.08
N GLU A 326 -15.64 1.84 27.11
CA GLU A 326 -14.70 0.75 26.83
C GLU A 326 -13.42 1.22 26.10
N LEU A 327 -13.40 2.44 25.55
CA LEU A 327 -12.27 2.91 24.75
C LEU A 327 -11.01 3.09 25.62
N TRP A 328 -11.16 3.60 26.84
CA TRP A 328 -10.03 4.02 27.68
C TRP A 328 -9.21 2.87 28.28
N SER A 329 -9.79 1.67 28.37
CA SER A 329 -9.09 0.48 28.88
C SER A 329 -8.11 -0.12 27.85
N HIS A 330 -7.99 0.47 26.66
CA HIS A 330 -7.17 -0.05 25.58
C HIS A 330 -5.66 0.08 25.89
N PRO A 331 -4.84 -0.97 25.63
CA PRO A 331 -3.40 -0.95 25.93
C PRO A 331 -2.61 0.14 25.20
N ILE A 332 -3.16 0.70 24.12
CA ILE A 332 -2.54 1.81 23.36
C ILE A 332 -2.36 3.09 24.18
N PHE A 333 -3.09 3.27 25.29
CA PHE A 333 -2.89 4.43 26.18
C PHE A 333 -1.75 4.23 27.18
N GLY A 334 -1.12 3.05 27.18
CA GLY A 334 0.04 2.71 28.00
C GLY A 334 1.33 2.51 27.18
N PRO A 335 2.33 1.82 27.75
CA PRO A 335 3.62 1.57 27.09
C PRO A 335 3.52 0.81 25.77
N ALA A 336 2.44 0.02 25.58
CA ALA A 336 2.21 -0.74 24.36
C ALA A 336 2.07 0.13 23.11
N PHE A 337 1.75 1.42 23.26
CA PHE A 337 1.83 2.39 22.17
C PHE A 337 3.19 2.35 21.46
N PHE A 338 4.27 2.41 22.24
CA PHE A 338 5.63 2.46 21.70
C PHE A 338 6.19 1.06 21.47
N THR A 339 5.95 0.11 22.39
CA THR A 339 6.61 -1.20 22.37
C THR A 339 5.97 -2.19 21.41
N ALA A 340 4.67 -2.06 21.14
CA ALA A 340 3.93 -2.93 20.22
C ALA A 340 3.43 -2.15 19.00
N PHE A 341 2.54 -1.18 19.19
CA PHE A 341 1.85 -0.50 18.08
C PHE A 341 2.82 0.24 17.15
N LEU A 342 3.52 1.25 17.64
CA LEU A 342 4.38 2.10 16.82
C LEU A 342 5.60 1.34 16.31
N ARG A 343 6.20 0.49 17.16
CA ARG A 343 7.35 -0.34 16.75
C ARG A 343 6.99 -1.26 15.59
N GLU A 344 5.91 -2.04 15.70
CA GLU A 344 5.55 -3.01 14.66
C GLU A 344 5.05 -2.31 13.40
N LEU A 345 4.28 -1.23 13.55
CA LEU A 345 3.84 -0.39 12.43
C LEU A 345 5.01 0.15 11.60
N LEU A 346 6.05 0.66 12.27
CA LEU A 346 7.22 1.19 11.59
C LEU A 346 8.15 0.07 11.09
N ALA A 347 8.32 -1.02 11.84
CA ALA A 347 9.12 -2.15 11.41
C ALA A 347 8.58 -2.76 10.10
N THR A 348 7.29 -3.08 10.08
CA THR A 348 6.62 -3.65 8.90
C THR A 348 6.53 -2.66 7.74
N PHE A 349 6.50 -1.35 7.99
CA PHE A 349 6.62 -0.35 6.94
C PHE A 349 7.96 -0.43 6.19
N TRP A 350 9.05 -0.72 6.90
CA TRP A 350 10.40 -0.79 6.32
C TRP A 350 10.72 -2.14 5.67
N ARG A 351 10.36 -3.25 6.33
CA ARG A 351 10.70 -4.60 5.83
C ARG A 351 9.58 -5.24 5.00
N GLY A 352 8.37 -4.69 5.03
CA GLY A 352 7.17 -5.33 4.52
C GLY A 352 6.55 -6.32 5.51
N GLU A 353 5.42 -6.90 5.11
CA GLU A 353 4.60 -7.81 5.93
C GLU A 353 4.51 -9.22 5.38
N LEU A 354 5.18 -9.47 4.23
CA LEU A 354 5.17 -10.79 3.64
C LEU A 354 5.97 -11.75 4.52
N VAL A 355 5.46 -12.97 4.60
CA VAL A 355 6.10 -14.09 5.27
C VAL A 355 6.60 -15.10 4.24
N TRP A 356 7.50 -15.97 4.63
CA TRP A 356 7.94 -17.13 3.89
C TRP A 356 8.00 -18.29 4.88
N HIS A 357 7.17 -19.31 4.69
CA HIS A 357 6.93 -20.39 5.65
C HIS A 357 6.60 -19.89 7.06
N LEU A 358 5.64 -18.96 7.16
CA LEU A 358 5.21 -18.29 8.40
C LEU A 358 6.29 -17.43 9.08
N ALA A 359 7.50 -17.32 8.53
CA ALA A 359 8.55 -16.45 9.03
C ALA A 359 8.55 -15.12 8.27
N PRO A 360 8.64 -13.96 8.93
CA PRO A 360 8.73 -12.68 8.24
C PRO A 360 9.91 -12.63 7.25
N ILE A 361 9.66 -12.17 6.02
CA ILE A 361 10.72 -11.90 5.04
C ILE A 361 11.43 -10.62 5.48
N GLY A 362 12.65 -10.76 5.99
CA GLY A 362 13.47 -9.63 6.44
C GLY A 362 14.36 -10.02 7.61
N TRP A 363 15.02 -9.02 8.20
CA TRP A 363 15.86 -9.20 9.38
C TRP A 363 15.23 -8.51 10.59
N PRO A 364 14.46 -9.23 11.44
CA PRO A 364 13.80 -8.65 12.61
C PRO A 364 14.76 -7.95 13.58
N ARG A 365 16.05 -8.32 13.57
CA ARG A 365 17.10 -7.66 14.35
C ARG A 365 17.29 -6.18 14.00
N LEU A 366 16.92 -5.78 12.79
CA LEU A 366 17.00 -4.39 12.33
C LEU A 366 15.73 -3.59 12.62
N ASP A 367 14.64 -4.21 13.09
CA ASP A 367 13.37 -3.54 13.33
C ASP A 367 13.49 -2.38 14.33
N LEU A 368 14.34 -2.53 15.36
CA LEU A 368 14.62 -1.46 16.32
C LEU A 368 15.34 -0.27 15.65
N LEU A 369 16.28 -0.54 14.74
CA LEU A 369 16.97 0.49 13.97
C LEU A 369 15.98 1.22 13.06
N TYR A 370 15.06 0.50 12.41
CA TYR A 370 14.06 1.08 11.52
C TYR A 370 13.07 1.98 12.27
N ALA A 371 12.44 1.43 13.31
CA ALA A 371 11.47 2.17 14.11
C ALA A 371 12.15 3.35 14.82
N GLY A 372 13.30 3.11 15.46
CA GLY A 372 14.04 4.13 16.19
C GLY A 372 14.53 5.26 15.28
N SER A 373 15.18 4.94 14.16
CA SER A 373 15.67 5.96 13.22
C SER A 373 14.52 6.77 12.61
N THR A 374 13.37 6.15 12.35
CA THR A 374 12.18 6.86 11.84
C THR A 374 11.67 7.87 12.85
N VAL A 375 11.46 7.46 14.11
CA VAL A 375 11.01 8.36 15.18
C VAL A 375 11.99 9.51 15.38
N VAL A 376 13.30 9.22 15.44
CA VAL A 376 14.35 10.23 15.64
C VAL A 376 14.40 11.21 14.46
N CYS A 377 14.33 10.74 13.22
CA CYS A 377 14.35 11.61 12.05
C CYS A 377 13.09 12.48 11.97
N LEU A 378 11.90 11.91 12.21
CA LEU A 378 10.65 12.67 12.25
C LEU A 378 10.69 13.76 13.32
N ALA A 379 11.13 13.42 14.54
CA ALA A 379 11.28 14.40 15.63
C ALA A 379 12.29 15.51 15.26
N ALA A 380 13.43 15.14 14.68
CA ALA A 380 14.45 16.09 14.24
C ALA A 380 13.91 17.03 13.15
N ALA A 381 13.15 16.52 12.17
CA ALA A 381 12.56 17.32 11.11
C ALA A 381 11.60 18.40 11.66
N VAL A 382 10.82 18.06 12.68
CA VAL A 382 9.78 18.92 13.27
C VAL A 382 10.33 19.92 14.30
N ALA A 383 11.52 19.68 14.88
CA ALA A 383 12.11 20.55 15.89
C ALA A 383 12.47 21.98 15.40
N ARG A 384 12.22 22.34 14.15
CA ARG A 384 12.37 23.73 13.65
C ARG A 384 11.16 24.58 14.07
N ARG A 385 11.39 25.85 14.39
CA ARG A 385 10.29 26.80 14.60
C ARG A 385 9.44 26.88 13.32
N PRO A 386 8.10 26.88 13.44
CA PRO A 386 7.23 26.98 12.28
C PRO A 386 7.48 28.28 11.54
N ARG A 387 7.92 28.16 10.29
CA ARG A 387 8.01 29.26 9.33
C ARG A 387 7.26 28.82 8.08
N TRP A 388 6.69 29.78 7.38
CA TRP A 388 6.02 29.56 6.10
C TRP A 388 6.93 28.90 5.05
N ALA A 389 8.24 29.12 5.12
CA ALA A 389 9.23 28.41 4.31
C ALA A 389 9.23 26.88 4.52
N HIS A 390 8.63 26.39 5.61
CA HIS A 390 8.59 24.98 6.00
C HIS A 390 7.20 24.35 5.92
N VAL A 391 6.24 24.95 5.21
CA VAL A 391 4.90 24.33 5.04
C VAL A 391 5.01 22.90 4.51
N GLY A 392 5.96 22.61 3.62
CA GLY A 392 6.23 21.23 3.17
C GLY A 392 6.45 20.24 4.31
N VAL A 393 7.32 20.58 5.27
CA VAL A 393 7.62 19.73 6.43
C VAL A 393 6.39 19.60 7.34
N TRP A 394 5.68 20.70 7.64
CA TRP A 394 4.49 20.65 8.49
C TRP A 394 3.34 19.87 7.86
N SER A 395 3.10 20.05 6.56
CA SER A 395 2.14 19.26 5.80
C SER A 395 2.52 17.78 5.81
N SER A 396 3.81 17.44 5.66
CA SER A 396 4.25 16.05 5.82
C SER A 396 3.99 15.51 7.23
N SER A 397 4.31 16.28 8.27
CA SER A 397 4.09 15.86 9.66
C SER A 397 2.62 15.62 9.97
N ILE A 398 1.74 16.52 9.50
CA ILE A 398 0.29 16.40 9.70
C ILE A 398 -0.26 15.18 8.96
N ALA A 399 0.24 14.89 7.75
CA ALA A 399 -0.12 13.66 7.05
C ALA A 399 0.27 12.42 7.84
N VAL A 400 1.54 12.33 8.27
CA VAL A 400 2.07 11.13 8.96
C VAL A 400 1.43 10.93 10.33
N LEU A 401 1.40 11.98 11.16
CA LEU A 401 0.80 11.93 12.48
C LEU A 401 -0.72 11.70 12.40
N GLY A 402 -1.38 12.28 11.39
CA GLY A 402 -2.79 12.06 11.12
C GLY A 402 -3.12 10.61 10.78
N THR A 403 -2.31 9.95 9.94
CA THR A 403 -2.48 8.52 9.65
C THR A 403 -2.20 7.67 10.88
N ILE A 404 -1.13 7.93 11.64
CA ILE A 404 -0.83 7.17 12.87
C ILE A 404 -1.97 7.33 13.89
N ALA A 405 -2.49 8.55 14.07
CA ALA A 405 -3.61 8.82 14.96
C ALA A 405 -4.90 8.12 14.51
N LEU A 406 -5.18 8.07 13.21
CA LEU A 406 -6.29 7.30 12.66
C LEU A 406 -6.15 5.81 12.99
N LEU A 407 -4.98 5.22 12.75
CA LEU A 407 -4.74 3.80 13.02
C LEU A 407 -4.85 3.49 14.52
N ALA A 408 -4.37 4.39 15.38
CA ALA A 408 -4.55 4.30 16.81
C ALA A 408 -6.04 4.36 17.19
N LEU A 409 -6.80 5.30 16.62
CA LEU A 409 -8.24 5.42 16.84
C LEU A 409 -8.99 4.15 16.40
N LEU A 410 -8.68 3.62 15.22
CA LEU A 410 -9.29 2.37 14.72
C LEU A 410 -8.94 1.18 15.61
N SER A 411 -7.72 1.13 16.15
CA SER A 411 -7.30 0.10 17.11
C SER A 411 -8.16 0.11 18.37
N VAL A 412 -8.53 1.31 18.85
CA VAL A 412 -9.37 1.47 20.05
C VAL A 412 -10.86 1.28 19.76
N ARG A 413 -11.32 1.63 18.55
CA ARG A 413 -12.76 1.73 18.21
C ARG A 413 -13.47 0.37 18.16
N PHE A 414 -12.75 -0.70 17.86
CA PHE A 414 -13.33 -2.01 17.58
C PHE A 414 -12.89 -3.08 18.59
N ASP A 415 -13.77 -4.04 18.83
CA ASP A 415 -13.41 -5.39 19.24
C ASP A 415 -13.22 -6.23 17.97
N PHE A 416 -12.12 -6.98 17.89
CA PHE A 416 -11.68 -7.66 16.68
C PHE A 416 -12.17 -9.12 16.56
N GLY A 417 -12.89 -9.64 17.56
CA GLY A 417 -13.45 -10.99 17.53
C GLY A 417 -12.41 -12.09 17.26
N THR A 418 -12.82 -13.28 16.81
CA THR A 418 -11.88 -14.41 16.56
C THR A 418 -11.74 -14.78 15.08
N ARG A 419 -12.41 -14.06 14.19
CA ARG A 419 -12.44 -14.37 12.74
C ARG A 419 -11.24 -13.83 11.97
N THR A 420 -10.45 -12.95 12.57
CA THR A 420 -9.27 -12.34 11.94
C THR A 420 -8.02 -12.64 12.74
N GLN A 421 -6.89 -12.82 12.03
CA GLN A 421 -5.60 -13.07 12.66
C GLN A 421 -4.97 -11.76 13.18
N TYR A 422 -5.09 -10.68 12.40
CA TYR A 422 -4.60 -9.34 12.73
C TYR A 422 -5.48 -8.24 12.12
N PRO A 423 -5.90 -7.22 12.90
CA PRO A 423 -5.85 -7.16 14.36
C PRO A 423 -6.65 -8.31 15.02
N SER A 424 -6.40 -8.58 16.30
CA SER A 424 -7.09 -9.65 17.05
C SER A 424 -7.20 -9.28 18.55
N PRO A 425 -7.95 -10.03 19.38
CA PRO A 425 -8.13 -9.71 20.80
C PRO A 425 -6.81 -9.73 21.58
N SER A 426 -5.87 -10.61 21.19
CA SER A 426 -4.54 -10.68 21.79
C SER A 426 -3.55 -9.65 21.24
N SER A 427 -3.82 -9.09 20.05
CA SER A 427 -3.04 -8.02 19.43
C SER A 427 -3.96 -6.98 18.77
N PRO A 428 -4.63 -6.12 19.57
CA PRO A 428 -5.71 -5.26 19.11
C PRO A 428 -5.18 -3.99 18.45
N PHE A 429 -4.25 -4.13 17.51
CA PHE A 429 -3.51 -3.02 16.93
C PHE A 429 -3.47 -3.10 15.40
N PHE A 430 -3.75 -1.98 14.75
CA PHE A 430 -3.45 -1.80 13.32
C PHE A 430 -1.96 -1.54 13.11
N VAL A 431 -1.16 -2.60 13.12
CA VAL A 431 0.31 -2.55 12.99
C VAL A 431 0.81 -2.79 11.58
N ALA A 432 -0.09 -2.87 10.61
CA ALA A 432 0.28 -3.14 9.23
C ALA A 432 0.91 -1.91 8.56
N GLY A 433 2.22 -1.95 8.31
CA GLY A 433 2.98 -0.86 7.71
C GLY A 433 2.45 -0.40 6.35
N ARG A 434 1.83 -1.30 5.57
CA ARG A 434 1.16 -0.96 4.30
C ARG A 434 0.00 0.04 4.46
N LEU A 435 -0.51 0.23 5.67
CA LEU A 435 -1.52 1.24 5.97
C LEU A 435 -0.96 2.67 5.94
N LEU A 436 0.37 2.84 6.00
CA LEU A 436 1.06 4.14 5.85
C LEU A 436 1.36 4.51 4.39
N PHE A 437 1.04 3.65 3.42
CA PHE A 437 1.41 3.86 2.02
C PHE A 437 0.81 5.13 1.41
N GLY A 438 -0.40 5.54 1.81
CA GLY A 438 -0.98 6.83 1.39
C GLY A 438 -0.17 8.07 1.82
N VAL A 439 0.73 7.92 2.79
CA VAL A 439 1.64 8.98 3.28
C VAL A 439 3.11 8.63 3.08
N PHE A 440 3.43 7.72 2.14
CA PHE A 440 4.80 7.27 1.89
C PHE A 440 5.76 8.42 1.51
N VAL A 441 5.35 9.28 0.58
CA VAL A 441 6.14 10.46 0.18
C VAL A 441 6.34 11.45 1.35
N PRO A 442 5.31 11.83 2.12
CA PRO A 442 5.49 12.55 3.39
C PRO A 442 6.49 11.93 4.35
N ILE A 443 6.46 10.62 4.58
CA ILE A 443 7.43 9.91 5.44
C ILE A 443 8.84 10.09 4.90
N ALA A 444 9.06 9.88 3.61
CA ALA A 444 10.37 10.03 2.99
C ALA A 444 10.91 11.47 3.13
N VAL A 445 10.05 12.50 2.94
CA VAL A 445 10.41 13.91 3.13
C VAL A 445 10.87 14.18 4.56
N LEU A 446 10.12 13.71 5.57
CA LEU A 446 10.49 13.90 6.98
C LEU A 446 11.75 13.13 7.34
N TYR A 447 11.88 11.89 6.89
CA TYR A 447 13.03 11.04 7.20
C TYR A 447 14.33 11.68 6.69
N VAL A 448 14.36 12.06 5.41
CA VAL A 448 15.55 12.64 4.76
C VAL A 448 15.89 14.02 5.35
N SER A 449 14.89 14.86 5.60
CA SER A 449 15.07 16.18 6.22
C SER A 449 15.60 16.06 7.67
N GLY A 450 15.05 15.11 8.44
CA GLY A 450 15.50 14.80 9.78
C GLY A 450 16.95 14.32 9.81
N LEU A 451 17.29 13.39 8.93
CA LEU A 451 18.65 12.86 8.80
C LEU A 451 19.66 13.96 8.43
N ALA A 452 19.30 14.85 7.50
CA ALA A 452 20.14 15.98 7.12
C ALA A 452 20.40 16.94 8.29
N ARG A 453 19.39 17.14 9.14
CA ARG A 453 19.54 17.93 10.36
C ARG A 453 20.46 17.25 11.37
N ILE A 454 20.28 15.96 11.62
CA ILE A 454 21.09 15.18 12.57
C ILE A 454 22.56 15.20 12.14
N LEU A 455 22.84 14.96 10.86
CA LEU A 455 24.19 14.90 10.31
C LEU A 455 24.77 16.26 9.92
N ARG A 456 23.98 17.33 10.08
CA ARG A 456 24.32 18.73 9.75
C ARG A 456 24.86 18.88 8.33
N GLY A 457 24.24 18.22 7.35
CA GLY A 457 24.61 18.37 5.95
C GLY A 457 23.87 17.44 4.99
N ASP A 458 23.33 18.00 3.90
CA ASP A 458 22.50 17.29 2.93
C ASP A 458 23.23 16.12 2.27
N ARG A 459 24.49 16.33 1.85
CA ARG A 459 25.30 15.27 1.23
C ARG A 459 25.54 14.12 2.19
N ARG A 460 25.81 14.42 3.47
CA ARG A 460 26.00 13.39 4.51
C ARG A 460 24.72 12.59 4.74
N ALA A 461 23.57 13.27 4.72
CA ALA A 461 22.25 12.65 4.80
C ALA A 461 22.02 11.64 3.67
N VAL A 462 22.24 12.07 2.42
CA VAL A 462 22.03 11.21 1.25
C VAL A 462 23.00 10.03 1.26
N VAL A 463 24.27 10.24 1.62
CA VAL A 463 25.25 9.14 1.74
C VAL A 463 24.84 8.15 2.84
N ALA A 464 24.49 8.63 4.04
CA ALA A 464 24.07 7.76 5.14
C ALA A 464 22.80 6.97 4.79
N LEU A 465 21.84 7.62 4.13
CA LEU A 465 20.64 6.96 3.62
C LEU A 465 20.99 5.92 2.56
N THR A 466 21.90 6.23 1.63
CA THR A 466 22.34 5.27 0.60
C THR A 466 22.94 4.03 1.24
N VAL A 467 23.80 4.19 2.24
CA VAL A 467 24.39 3.07 2.98
C VAL A 467 23.30 2.24 3.67
N LEU A 468 22.35 2.88 4.35
CA LEU A 468 21.23 2.18 4.97
C LEU A 468 20.41 1.38 3.95
N LEU A 469 20.06 1.99 2.81
CA LEU A 469 19.27 1.35 1.76
C LEU A 469 20.04 0.20 1.10
N LEU A 470 21.36 0.30 0.93
CA LEU A 470 22.19 -0.80 0.45
C LEU A 470 22.20 -1.98 1.44
N VAL A 471 22.27 -1.71 2.75
CA VAL A 471 22.12 -2.75 3.78
C VAL A 471 20.75 -3.41 3.70
N LEU A 472 19.68 -2.63 3.48
CA LEU A 472 18.33 -3.16 3.31
C LEU A 472 18.17 -4.03 2.07
N THR A 473 18.66 -3.56 0.92
CA THR A 473 18.62 -4.33 -0.33
C THR A 473 19.46 -5.60 -0.20
N GLY A 474 20.61 -5.54 0.47
CA GLY A 474 21.42 -6.72 0.79
C GLY A 474 20.66 -7.70 1.70
N ALA A 475 20.01 -7.21 2.75
CA ALA A 475 19.18 -8.03 3.63
C ALA A 475 18.06 -8.72 2.86
N GLU A 476 17.30 -7.97 2.04
CA GLU A 476 16.24 -8.48 1.17
C GLU A 476 16.77 -9.56 0.21
N ALA A 477 17.92 -9.33 -0.45
CA ALA A 477 18.53 -10.31 -1.34
C ALA A 477 18.95 -11.60 -0.62
N THR A 478 19.38 -11.53 0.64
CA THR A 478 19.78 -12.72 1.42
C THR A 478 18.60 -13.50 2.01
N THR A 479 17.46 -12.87 2.25
CA THR A 479 16.28 -13.52 2.84
C THR A 479 15.29 -14.04 1.81
N THR A 480 15.42 -13.62 0.56
CA THR A 480 14.53 -14.02 -0.55
C THR A 480 15.04 -15.07 -1.56
N PRO A 481 16.23 -15.72 -1.44
CA PRO A 481 16.68 -16.70 -2.46
C PRO A 481 15.68 -17.84 -2.72
N GLY A 482 15.01 -18.32 -1.67
CA GLY A 482 14.01 -19.39 -1.79
C GLY A 482 12.79 -19.01 -2.63
N ILE A 483 12.48 -17.71 -2.71
CA ILE A 483 11.35 -17.19 -3.50
C ILE A 483 11.60 -17.39 -4.99
N PHE A 484 12.82 -17.09 -5.44
CA PHE A 484 13.21 -17.24 -6.84
C PHE A 484 13.24 -18.70 -7.30
N GLY A 485 13.46 -19.65 -6.38
CA GLY A 485 13.44 -21.09 -6.67
C GLY A 485 12.06 -21.74 -6.56
N SER A 486 10.99 -21.01 -6.24
CA SER A 486 9.66 -21.60 -6.16
C SER A 486 9.11 -21.98 -7.53
N ALA A 487 8.57 -23.20 -7.64
CA ALA A 487 7.87 -23.71 -8.82
C ALA A 487 6.55 -22.96 -9.15
N TYR A 488 6.08 -22.11 -8.26
CA TYR A 488 4.85 -21.33 -8.43
C TYR A 488 5.09 -20.00 -9.12
N ASN A 489 6.34 -19.54 -9.17
CA ASN A 489 6.64 -18.19 -9.65
C ASN A 489 6.63 -18.09 -11.19
N TRP A 490 6.66 -16.84 -11.69
CA TRP A 490 6.60 -16.56 -13.13
C TRP A 490 7.68 -17.29 -13.94
N PHE A 491 8.88 -17.45 -13.37
CA PHE A 491 10.03 -18.03 -14.07
C PHE A 491 9.87 -19.53 -14.35
N HIS A 492 8.94 -20.20 -13.67
CA HIS A 492 8.67 -21.63 -13.80
C HIS A 492 7.32 -21.94 -14.45
N LEU A 493 6.59 -20.91 -14.91
CA LEU A 493 5.37 -21.10 -15.67
C LEU A 493 5.68 -21.69 -17.06
N PRO A 494 4.79 -22.54 -17.62
CA PRO A 494 4.96 -23.12 -18.94
C PRO A 494 4.81 -22.06 -20.03
#